data_AF-A0A4Y2GA12-F1
#
_entry.id   AF-A0A4Y2GA12-F1
#
_cell.length_a   1.000
_cell.length_b   1.000
_cell.length_c   1.000
_cell.angle_alpha   90.00
_cell.angle_beta   90.00
_cell.angle_gamma   90.00
#
_symmetry.space_group_name_H-M   'P 1'
#
loop_
_entity.id
_entity.type
_entity.pdbx_description
1 polymer ?
#
loop_
_entity_poly.entity_id
_entity_poly.type
_entity_poly.pdbx_seq_one_letter_code
_entity_poly.pdbx_strand_id
1 'polypeptide(L)'
;MKEENKEVQGEMMKFGLKTIPAAKLALCRTGYSKYVGDLLNICFGRETLSESVLKCSKSRTSKTNVLDEGTINDIMADVMEKFQPISIGMVRAAIRQKLNTCHKSKQRNGM
;
A
#
# COMPACT_ATOMS: atom_id res chain seq x y z
N MET A 1 -10.19 18.49 -29.85
CA MET A 1 -10.97 18.46 -28.60
C MET A 1 -10.09 17.83 -27.54
N LYS A 2 -9.82 18.53 -26.43
CA LYS A 2 -9.10 17.95 -25.29
C LYS A 2 -10.03 16.92 -24.65
N GLU A 3 -9.59 15.67 -24.54
CA GLU A 3 -10.29 14.69 -23.72
C GLU A 3 -10.26 15.19 -22.27
N GLU A 4 -11.39 15.74 -21.84
CA GLU A 4 -11.71 15.91 -20.44
C GLU A 4 -11.67 14.52 -19.81
N ASN A 5 -10.65 14.31 -18.99
CA ASN A 5 -10.48 13.15 -18.15
C ASN A 5 -11.67 13.15 -17.17
N LYS A 6 -12.79 12.54 -17.57
CA LYS A 6 -13.90 12.23 -16.67
C LYS A 6 -13.34 11.28 -15.63
N GLU A 7 -12.96 11.84 -14.48
CA GLU A 7 -12.90 11.09 -13.24
C GLU A 7 -14.25 10.42 -13.07
N VAL A 8 -14.35 9.16 -13.49
CA VAL A 8 -15.41 8.27 -13.06
C VAL A 8 -15.24 8.26 -11.55
N GLN A 9 -16.12 8.98 -10.85
CA GLN A 9 -16.35 8.82 -9.42
C GLN A 9 -16.87 7.39 -9.24
N GLY A 10 -15.93 6.43 -9.28
CA GLY A 10 -16.20 5.03 -9.07
C GLY A 10 -16.74 4.84 -7.67
N GLU A 11 -17.55 3.80 -7.49
CA GLU A 11 -18.07 3.40 -6.19
C GLU A 11 -16.93 3.36 -5.16
N MET A 12 -17.12 4.06 -4.03
CA MET A 12 -16.18 4.09 -2.92
C MET A 12 -16.62 3.08 -1.89
N MET A 13 -15.74 2.17 -1.50
CA MET A 13 -16.01 1.15 -0.49
C MET A 13 -15.31 1.53 0.81
N LYS A 14 -15.97 1.29 1.94
CA LYS A 14 -15.34 1.41 3.26
C LYS A 14 -14.29 0.31 3.43
N PHE A 15 -13.08 0.71 3.79
CA PHE A 15 -11.95 -0.16 4.11
C PHE A 15 -11.37 0.31 5.44
N GLY A 16 -11.73 -0.41 6.52
CA GLY A 16 -11.42 0.02 7.88
C GLY A 16 -11.97 1.42 8.18
N LEU A 17 -11.08 2.35 8.55
CA LEU A 17 -11.44 3.76 8.79
C LEU A 17 -11.41 4.66 7.54
N LYS A 18 -11.01 4.11 6.38
CA LYS A 18 -10.89 4.85 5.12
C LYS A 18 -11.97 4.43 4.12
N THR A 19 -12.09 5.22 3.06
CA THR A 19 -12.80 4.84 1.84
C THR A 19 -11.78 4.67 0.71
N ILE A 20 -11.93 3.60 -0.07
CA ILE A 20 -11.07 3.33 -1.23
C ILE A 20 -11.94 3.04 -2.47
N PRO A 21 -11.45 3.31 -3.69
CA PRO A 21 -12.23 3.01 -4.90
C PRO A 21 -12.44 1.50 -5.07
N ALA A 22 -13.70 1.06 -5.10
CA ALA A 22 -14.08 -0.35 -5.23
C ALA A 22 -13.51 -0.99 -6.50
N ALA A 23 -13.48 -0.24 -7.61
CA ALA A 23 -12.88 -0.69 -8.86
C ALA A 23 -11.38 -1.02 -8.71
N LYS A 24 -10.62 -0.23 -7.93
CA LYS A 24 -9.19 -0.51 -7.69
C LYS A 24 -9.02 -1.73 -6.78
N LEU A 25 -9.91 -1.89 -5.79
CA LEU A 25 -9.90 -3.07 -4.92
C LEU A 25 -10.21 -4.35 -5.70
N ALA A 26 -11.19 -4.32 -6.60
CA ALA A 26 -11.57 -5.46 -7.45
C ALA A 26 -10.45 -5.88 -8.42
N LEU A 27 -9.60 -4.94 -8.83
CA LEU A 27 -8.43 -5.18 -9.70
C LEU A 27 -7.18 -5.66 -8.92
N CYS A 28 -7.25 -5.76 -7.59
CA CYS A 28 -6.13 -6.27 -6.81
C CYS A 28 -5.82 -7.72 -7.18
N ARG A 29 -4.54 -8.02 -7.33
CA ARG A 29 -4.09 -9.35 -7.78
C ARG A 29 -4.28 -10.38 -6.68
N THR A 30 -4.63 -11.61 -7.06
CA THR A 30 -5.02 -12.70 -6.14
C THR A 30 -3.87 -13.26 -5.31
N GLY A 31 -2.61 -13.08 -5.70
CA GLY A 31 -1.47 -13.59 -4.94
C GLY A 31 -1.18 -12.73 -3.71
N TYR A 32 -1.06 -13.33 -2.54
CA TYR A 32 -0.82 -12.68 -1.23
C TYR A 32 0.09 -11.44 -1.28
N SER A 33 1.34 -11.59 -1.74
CA SER A 33 2.31 -10.48 -1.74
C SER A 33 1.96 -9.38 -2.76
N LYS A 34 1.32 -9.76 -3.87
CA LYS A 34 0.83 -8.84 -4.89
C LYS A 34 -0.38 -8.06 -4.36
N TYR A 35 -1.31 -8.74 -3.70
CA TYR A 35 -2.49 -8.15 -3.06
C TYR A 35 -2.10 -7.10 -2.01
N VAL A 36 -1.20 -7.45 -1.08
CA VAL A 36 -0.63 -6.49 -0.09
C VAL A 36 -0.02 -5.28 -0.80
N GLY A 37 0.75 -5.52 -1.87
CA GLY A 37 1.37 -4.46 -2.64
C GLY A 37 0.38 -3.54 -3.37
N ASP A 38 -0.77 -4.07 -3.79
CA ASP A 38 -1.85 -3.33 -4.46
C ASP A 38 -2.65 -2.50 -3.45
N LEU A 39 -3.01 -3.07 -2.29
CA LEU A 39 -3.65 -2.33 -1.20
C LEU A 39 -2.80 -1.15 -0.72
N LEU A 40 -1.50 -1.35 -0.53
CA LEU A 40 -0.59 -0.27 -0.16
C LEU A 40 -0.55 0.85 -1.21
N ASN A 41 -0.54 0.49 -2.49
CA ASN A 41 -0.58 1.47 -3.57
C ASN A 41 -1.89 2.25 -3.57
N ILE A 42 -3.02 1.60 -3.30
CA ILE A 42 -4.34 2.23 -3.24
C ILE A 42 -4.44 3.19 -2.05
N CYS A 43 -3.97 2.76 -0.87
CA CYS A 43 -4.14 3.50 0.38
C CYS A 43 -3.16 4.67 0.55
N PHE A 44 -1.95 4.56 -0.01
CA PHE A 44 -0.87 5.54 0.22
C PHE A 44 -0.29 6.15 -1.06
N GLY A 45 -0.41 5.47 -2.20
CA GLY A 45 0.26 5.87 -3.43
C GLY A 45 1.75 5.49 -3.47
N ARG A 46 2.28 5.29 -4.69
CA ARG A 46 3.63 4.77 -4.89
C ARG A 46 4.73 5.71 -4.41
N GLU A 47 4.53 7.01 -4.60
CA GLU A 47 5.50 8.05 -4.21
C GLU A 47 5.68 8.07 -2.69
N THR A 48 4.58 8.18 -1.95
CA THR A 48 4.56 8.07 -0.48
C THR A 48 5.30 6.81 -0.02
N LEU A 49 4.97 5.64 -0.58
CA LEU A 49 5.61 4.38 -0.20
C LEU A 49 7.14 4.36 -0.42
N SER A 50 7.65 5.10 -1.41
CA SER A 50 9.09 5.15 -1.69
C SER A 50 9.90 5.90 -0.62
N GLU A 51 9.23 6.75 0.15
CA GLU A 51 9.80 7.59 1.21
C GLU A 51 9.40 7.12 2.61
N SER A 52 8.59 6.05 2.68
CA SER A 52 7.97 5.63 3.92
C SER A 52 8.65 4.45 4.61
N VAL A 53 8.44 4.38 5.92
CA VAL A 53 8.81 3.29 6.82
C VAL A 53 7.60 2.82 7.60
N LEU A 54 7.61 1.54 7.99
CA LEU A 54 6.54 0.97 8.81
C LEU A 54 6.58 1.47 10.26
N LYS A 55 7.78 1.78 10.77
CA LYS A 55 8.05 2.37 12.08
C LYS A 55 9.30 3.24 11.95
N CYS A 56 9.38 4.32 12.72
CA CYS A 56 10.64 5.08 12.86
C CYS A 56 11.76 4.12 13.26
N SER A 57 12.76 3.96 12.40
CA SER A 57 14.01 3.31 12.77
C SER A 57 15.09 4.38 12.91
N LYS A 58 15.91 4.28 13.96
CA LYS A 58 17.11 5.12 14.12
C LYS A 58 18.21 4.83 13.06
N SER A 59 17.89 4.06 12.01
CA SER A 59 18.88 3.66 11.00
C SER A 59 19.15 4.78 10.00
N ARG A 60 20.32 4.73 9.35
CA ARG A 60 20.81 5.62 8.27
C ARG A 60 19.95 5.63 6.98
N THR A 61 18.64 5.49 7.06
CA THR A 61 17.76 5.63 5.91
C THR A 61 17.32 7.10 5.78
N SER A 62 17.27 7.62 4.55
CA SER A 62 16.69 8.94 4.26
C SER A 62 15.16 8.96 4.32
N LYS A 63 14.53 7.80 4.54
CA LYS A 63 13.07 7.65 4.64
C LYS A 63 12.59 8.10 6.00
N THR A 64 11.78 9.14 6.04
CA THR A 64 11.28 9.75 7.29
C THR A 64 9.79 9.56 7.50
N ASN A 65 9.03 9.25 6.44
CA ASN A 65 7.58 9.18 6.55
C ASN A 65 7.13 7.89 7.23
N VAL A 66 6.49 7.97 8.40
CA VAL A 66 5.90 6.80 9.05
C VAL A 66 4.49 6.61 8.50
N LEU A 67 4.18 5.40 8.02
CA LEU A 67 2.82 5.10 7.56
C LEU A 67 1.84 5.16 8.73
N ASP A 68 0.64 5.68 8.44
CA ASP A 68 -0.48 5.69 9.38
C ASP A 68 -0.77 4.29 9.93
N GLU A 69 -0.64 4.14 11.25
CA GLU A 69 -0.76 2.85 11.93
C GLU A 69 -2.18 2.27 11.82
N GLY A 70 -3.21 3.12 11.84
CA GLY A 70 -4.61 2.71 11.66
C GLY A 70 -4.81 2.01 10.32
N THR A 71 -4.44 2.67 9.22
CA THR A 71 -4.53 2.11 7.86
C THR A 71 -3.72 0.82 7.72
N ILE A 72 -2.54 0.75 8.35
CA ILE A 72 -1.71 -0.45 8.31
C ILE A 72 -2.36 -1.62 9.05
N ASN A 73 -2.99 -1.36 10.20
CA ASN A 73 -3.73 -2.38 10.94
C ASN A 73 -4.95 -2.87 10.16
N ASP A 74 -5.67 -1.97 9.49
CA ASP A 74 -6.80 -2.32 8.61
C ASP A 74 -6.33 -3.24 7.46
N ILE A 75 -5.20 -2.91 6.81
CA ILE A 75 -4.59 -3.77 5.78
C ILE A 75 -4.19 -5.13 6.34
N MET A 76 -3.61 -5.18 7.55
CA MET A 76 -3.23 -6.45 8.16
C MET A 76 -4.44 -7.33 8.47
N ALA A 77 -5.51 -6.75 9.01
CA ALA A 77 -6.74 -7.47 9.31
C ALA A 77 -7.36 -8.06 8.04
N ASP A 78 -7.56 -7.25 7.00
CA ASP A 78 -8.14 -7.68 5.72
C ASP A 78 -7.31 -8.79 5.05
N VAL A 79 -5.98 -8.62 4.99
CA VAL A 79 -5.09 -9.62 4.38
C VAL A 79 -5.10 -10.92 5.16
N MET A 80 -5.11 -10.85 6.49
CA MET A 80 -5.17 -12.06 7.31
C MET A 80 -6.52 -12.75 7.16
N GLU A 81 -7.63 -12.03 7.15
CA GLU A 81 -8.95 -12.63 6.92
C GLU A 81 -9.02 -13.31 5.55
N LYS A 82 -8.50 -12.66 4.50
CA LYS A 82 -8.54 -13.16 3.12
C LYS A 82 -7.60 -14.33 2.86
N PHE A 83 -6.42 -14.35 3.47
CA PHE A 83 -5.39 -15.35 3.21
C PHE A 83 -5.07 -16.12 4.49
N GLN A 84 -5.56 -17.36 4.56
CA GLN A 84 -5.29 -18.27 5.67
C GLN A 84 -4.51 -19.50 5.18
N PRO A 85 -3.44 -19.93 5.89
CA PRO A 85 -2.89 -19.36 7.11
C PRO A 85 -1.82 -18.28 6.82
N ILE A 86 -2.02 -17.05 7.30
CA ILE A 86 -1.01 -15.97 7.26
C ILE A 86 -0.87 -15.33 8.65
N SER A 87 0.37 -15.11 9.07
CA SER A 87 0.67 -14.43 10.33
C SER A 87 0.90 -12.93 10.15
N ILE A 88 0.68 -12.15 11.22
CA ILE A 88 1.03 -10.72 11.28
C ILE A 88 2.49 -10.47 10.87
N GLY A 89 3.40 -11.37 11.27
CA GLY A 89 4.82 -11.28 10.93
C GLY A 89 5.07 -11.32 9.42
N MET A 90 4.35 -12.19 8.70
CA MET A 90 4.44 -12.29 7.24
C MET A 90 3.92 -11.02 6.56
N VAL A 91 2.79 -10.47 7.03
CA VAL A 91 2.22 -9.24 6.45
C VAL A 91 3.17 -8.06 6.65
N ARG A 92 3.73 -7.91 7.86
CA ARG A 92 4.76 -6.90 8.15
C ARG A 92 5.98 -7.04 7.26
N ALA A 93 6.43 -8.27 6.99
CA ALA A 93 7.55 -8.52 6.09
C ALA A 93 7.23 -8.10 4.65
N ALA A 94 6.05 -8.46 4.13
CA ALA A 94 5.61 -8.07 2.79
C ALA A 94 5.49 -6.55 2.63
N ILE A 95 4.95 -5.85 3.62
CA ILE A 95 4.88 -4.38 3.62
C ILE A 95 6.29 -3.78 3.56
N ARG A 96 7.23 -4.23 4.39
CA ARG A 96 8.62 -3.75 4.36
C ARG A 96 9.30 -4.00 3.02
N GLN A 97 9.09 -5.19 2.45
CA GLN A 97 9.62 -5.53 1.12
C GLN A 97 9.08 -4.57 0.05
N LYS A 98 7.77 -4.28 0.06
CA LYS A 98 7.15 -3.32 -0.86
C LYS A 98 7.77 -1.93 -0.72
N LEU A 99 7.91 -1.42 0.50
CA LEU A 99 8.53 -0.11 0.76
C LEU A 99 9.96 -0.03 0.22
N ASN A 100 10.76 -1.06 0.45
CA ASN A 100 12.14 -1.13 -0.04
C ASN A 100 12.20 -1.21 -1.57
N THR A 101 11.27 -1.94 -2.20
CA THR A 101 11.16 -2.01 -3.67
C THR A 101 10.77 -0.66 -4.26
N CYS A 102 9.81 0.05 -3.67
CA CYS A 102 9.44 1.40 -4.11
C CYS A 102 10.63 2.36 -3.99
N HIS A 103 11.33 2.35 -2.85
CA HIS A 103 12.50 3.19 -2.61
C HIS A 103 13.62 2.94 -3.63
N LYS A 104 14.01 1.67 -3.84
CA LYS A 104 15.04 1.30 -4.82
C LYS A 104 14.64 1.70 -6.24
N SER A 105 13.36 1.55 -6.60
CA SER A 105 12.87 1.97 -7.92
C SER A 105 12.94 3.48 -8.11
N LYS A 106 12.68 4.28 -7.06
CA LYS A 106 12.82 5.75 -7.13
C LYS A 106 14.28 6.12 -7.38
N GLN A 107 15.21 5.56 -6.60
CA GLN A 107 16.65 5.78 -6.76
C GLN A 107 17.19 5.41 -8.15
N ARG A 108 16.77 4.26 -8.69
CA ARG A 108 17.21 3.82 -10.03
C ARG A 108 16.72 4.73 -11.15
N ASN A 109 15.52 5.31 -10.99
CA ASN A 109 14.87 6.10 -12.04
C ASN A 109 15.22 7.58 -11.96
N GLY A 110 16.05 8.02 -11.01
CA GLY A 110 16.47 9.41 -10.86
C GLY A 110 15.33 10.39 -10.56
N MET A 111 14.21 9.89 -10.03
CA MET A 111 13.07 10.71 -9.59
C MET A 111 13.24 11.21 -8.16
#